data_AF-A0A972K1E2-F1
#
_entry.id   AF-A0A972K1E2-F1
#
_cell.length_a   1.000
_cell.length_b   1.000
_cell.length_c   1.000
_cell.angle_alpha   90.00
_cell.angle_beta   90.00
_cell.angle_gamma   90.00
#
_symmetry.space_group_name_H-M   'P 1'
#
loop_
_entity.id
_entity.type
_entity.pdbx_description
1 polymer ?
#
loop_
_entity_poly.entity_id
_entity_poly.type
_entity_poly.pdbx_seq_one_letter_code
_entity_poly.pdbx_strand_id
1 'polypeptide(L)'
;MAYQPQVVDAKIVSNNPKNGLFEIVVNLKDRTSCRLIYEKDAATGATVATHVNRLLNEPCPICRKDFLCNCMTRFKDEISSQALQMAGTP
;
A
#
# COMPACT_ATOMS: atom_id res chain seq x y z
N MET A 1 11.89 11.03 -16.20
CA MET A 1 10.52 10.48 -16.05
C MET A 1 10.22 10.36 -14.57
N ALA A 2 9.11 10.95 -14.11
CA ALA A 2 8.66 10.76 -12.73
C ALA A 2 8.07 9.35 -12.59
N TYR A 3 8.37 8.66 -11.49
CA TYR A 3 7.75 7.37 -11.17
C TYR A 3 6.26 7.60 -10.89
N GLN A 4 5.39 6.86 -11.57
CA GLN A 4 3.93 6.90 -11.40
C GLN A 4 3.45 5.47 -11.10
N PRO A 5 3.13 5.16 -9.84
CA PRO A 5 2.69 3.81 -9.48
C PRO A 5 1.28 3.54 -10.01
N GLN A 6 1.11 2.40 -10.66
CA GLN A 6 -0.19 1.92 -11.14
C GLN A 6 -0.50 0.58 -10.48
N VAL A 7 -1.58 0.53 -9.70
CA VAL A 7 -2.07 -0.70 -9.06
C VAL A 7 -2.79 -1.56 -10.10
N VAL A 8 -2.41 -2.84 -10.19
CA VAL A 8 -3.02 -3.81 -11.10
C VAL A 8 -3.83 -4.88 -10.37
N ASP A 9 -3.48 -5.17 -9.11
CA ASP A 9 -4.19 -6.11 -8.25
C ASP A 9 -4.12 -5.61 -6.81
N ALA A 10 -5.21 -5.74 -6.06
CA ALA A 10 -5.31 -5.33 -4.67
C ALA A 10 -6.12 -6.35 -3.88
N LYS A 11 -5.55 -6.87 -2.79
CA LYS A 11 -6.16 -7.94 -1.98
C LYS A 11 -6.03 -7.63 -0.51
N ILE A 12 -7.14 -7.71 0.22
CA ILE A 12 -7.15 -7.62 1.68
C ILE A 12 -6.58 -8.94 2.21
N VAL A 13 -5.45 -8.88 2.93
CA VAL A 13 -4.73 -10.06 3.44
C VAL A 13 -4.91 -10.26 4.93
N SER A 14 -5.23 -9.20 5.66
CA SER A 14 -5.43 -9.24 7.10
C SER A 14 -6.51 -8.24 7.47
N ASN A 15 -7.41 -8.64 8.36
CA ASN A 15 -8.41 -7.76 8.95
C ASN A 15 -8.51 -8.09 10.43
N ASN A 16 -8.18 -7.13 11.28
CA ASN A 16 -8.36 -7.20 12.71
C ASN A 16 -9.48 -6.24 13.15
N PRO A 17 -10.73 -6.72 13.22
CA PRO A 17 -11.88 -5.87 13.55
C PRO A 17 -11.84 -5.33 14.99
N LYS A 18 -11.05 -5.93 15.89
CA LYS A 18 -10.93 -5.45 17.29
C LYS A 18 -10.12 -4.16 17.40
N ASN A 19 -9.11 -4.02 16.55
CA ASN A 19 -8.21 -2.86 16.56
C ASN A 19 -8.50 -1.88 15.40
N GLY A 20 -9.46 -2.19 14.52
CA GLY A 20 -9.76 -1.39 13.33
C GLY A 20 -8.63 -1.39 12.29
N LEU A 21 -7.68 -2.33 12.39
CA LEU A 21 -6.51 -2.43 11.51
C LEU A 21 -6.78 -3.46 10.42
N PHE A 22 -6.47 -3.12 9.19
CA PHE A 22 -6.47 -4.08 8.09
C PHE A 22 -5.31 -3.82 7.14
N GLU A 23 -4.90 -4.85 6.43
CA GLU A 23 -3.76 -4.81 5.52
C GLU A 23 -4.21 -5.19 4.12
N ILE A 24 -3.76 -4.41 3.14
CA ILE A 24 -3.95 -4.70 1.72
C ILE A 24 -2.58 -4.96 1.11
N VAL A 25 -2.44 -6.09 0.44
CA VAL A 25 -1.31 -6.32 -0.47
C VAL A 25 -1.72 -5.89 -1.86
N VAL A 26 -0.92 -5.02 -2.45
CA VAL A 26 -1.10 -4.51 -3.80
C VAL A 26 0.04 -4.98 -4.69
N ASN A 27 -0.30 -5.32 -5.92
CA ASN A 27 0.67 -5.54 -6.99
C ASN A 27 0.61 -4.37 -7.95
N LEU A 28 1.77 -3.82 -8.26
CA LEU A 28 1.95 -2.71 -9.19
C LEU A 28 2.33 -3.24 -10.57
N LYS A 29 2.09 -2.43 -11.60
CA LYS A 29 2.39 -2.76 -13.00
C LYS A 29 3.86 -3.05 -13.27
N ASP A 30 4.76 -2.49 -12.47
CA ASP A 30 6.20 -2.72 -12.53
C ASP A 30 6.64 -4.03 -11.87
N ARG A 31 5.68 -4.88 -11.48
CA ARG A 31 5.83 -6.14 -10.72
C ARG A 31 6.24 -5.97 -9.25
N THR A 32 6.38 -4.72 -8.79
CA THR A 32 6.60 -4.46 -7.37
C THR A 32 5.34 -4.78 -6.59
N SER A 33 5.46 -5.57 -5.53
CA SER A 33 4.39 -5.76 -4.56
C SER A 33 4.63 -4.89 -3.33
N CYS A 34 3.56 -4.27 -2.83
CA CYS A 34 3.59 -3.45 -1.61
C CYS A 34 2.49 -3.91 -0.65
N ARG A 35 2.75 -3.77 0.64
CA ARG A 35 1.79 -3.96 1.72
C ARG A 35 1.43 -2.60 2.28
N LEU A 36 0.16 -2.25 2.19
CA LEU A 36 -0.43 -1.08 2.81
C LEU A 36 -1.10 -1.48 4.12
N ILE A 37 -0.80 -0.73 5.17
CA ILE A 37 -1.41 -0.89 6.48
C ILE A 37 -2.41 0.25 6.65
N TYR A 38 -3.64 -0.12 7.00
CA TYR A 38 -4.74 0.80 7.22
C TYR A 38 -5.21 0.73 8.66
N GLU A 39 -5.62 1.88 9.16
CA GLU A 39 -6.27 2.04 10.44
C GLU A 39 -7.62 2.74 10.23
N LYS A 40 -8.65 2.28 10.94
CA LYS A 40 -9.93 2.97 11.04
C LYS A 40 -9.84 3.97 12.18
N ASP A 41 -9.95 5.25 11.83
CA ASP A 41 -9.99 6.32 12.83
C ASP A 41 -11.26 6.18 13.68
N ALA A 42 -11.10 6.13 15.01
CA ALA A 42 -12.21 5.89 15.94
C ALA A 42 -13.18 7.07 16.06
N ALA A 43 -12.77 8.29 15.67
CA ALA A 43 -13.59 9.49 15.77
C ALA A 43 -14.44 9.74 14.52
N THR A 44 -13.92 9.39 13.34
CA THR A 44 -14.53 9.68 12.04
C THR A 44 -14.99 8.45 11.28
N GLY A 45 -14.52 7.26 11.67
CA GLY A 45 -14.74 6.00 10.94
C GLY A 45 -14.01 5.93 9.59
N ALA A 46 -13.16 6.91 9.28
CA ALA A 46 -12.41 6.97 8.03
C ALA A 46 -11.26 5.97 8.02
N THR A 47 -11.04 5.31 6.88
CA THR A 47 -9.90 4.42 6.66
C THR A 47 -8.69 5.23 6.21
N VAL A 48 -7.63 5.23 7.01
CA VAL A 48 -6.39 5.98 6.71
C VAL A 48 -5.24 5.00 6.53
N ALA A 49 -4.52 5.12 5.41
CA ALA A 49 -3.29 4.37 5.21
C ALA A 49 -2.18 4.97 6.09
N THR A 50 -1.71 4.22 7.08
CA THR A 50 -0.65 4.66 7.99
C THR A 50 0.73 4.40 7.38
N HIS A 51 0.93 3.19 6.85
CA HIS A 51 2.23 2.74 6.33
C HIS A 51 2.13 2.06 4.96
N VAL A 52 3.22 2.18 4.18
CA VAL A 52 3.44 1.42 2.95
C VAL A 52 4.81 0.75 3.03
N ASN A 53 4.82 -0.58 2.92
CA ASN A 53 6.02 -1.39 2.96
C ASN A 53 6.17 -2.13 1.64
N ARG A 54 7.32 -2.01 0.99
CA ARG A 54 7.60 -2.82 -0.20
C ARG A 54 7.88 -4.25 0.22
N LEU A 55 7.31 -5.21 -0.49
CA LEU A 55 7.71 -6.60 -0.39
C LEU A 55 9.04 -6.72 -1.15
N LEU A 56 10.07 -7.20 -0.46
CA LEU A 56 11.46 -7.17 -0.88
C LEU A 56 11.79 -8.24 -1.95
N ASN A 57 10.88 -8.46 -2.88
CA ASN A 57 10.99 -9.44 -3.97
C ASN A 57 11.71 -8.86 -5.19
N GLU A 58 11.69 -7.54 -5.35
CA GLU A 58 12.24 -6.85 -6.52
C GLU A 58 12.99 -5.57 -6.13
N PRO A 59 13.98 -5.12 -6.94
CA PRO A 59 14.69 -3.87 -6.71
C PRO A 59 13.78 -2.65 -6.78
N CYS A 60 14.17 -1.59 -6.08
CA CYS A 60 13.37 -0.36 -6.08
C CYS A 60 13.26 0.23 -7.48
N PRO A 61 12.04 0.41 -8.03
CA PRO A 61 11.87 0.99 -9.36
C PRO A 61 12.32 2.47 -9.41
N ILE A 62 12.44 3.12 -8.24
CA ILE A 62 12.84 4.52 -8.09
C ILE A 62 14.36 4.65 -7.98
N CYS A 63 14.98 3.98 -7.00
CA CYS A 63 16.39 4.21 -6.65
C CYS A 63 17.31 3.03 -6.99
N ARG A 64 16.75 1.89 -7.42
CA ARG A 64 17.47 0.64 -7.72
C ARG A 64 18.38 0.12 -6.61
N LYS A 65 18.26 0.65 -5.39
CA LYS A 65 18.90 0.11 -4.19
C LYS A 65 17.97 -0.93 -3.58
N ASP A 66 18.53 -2.09 -3.28
CA ASP A 66 17.79 -3.17 -2.69
C ASP A 66 17.63 -2.99 -1.16
N PHE A 67 16.51 -3.52 -0.66
CA PHE A 67 16.22 -3.85 0.75
C PHE A 67 15.96 -2.75 1.80
N LEU A 68 16.38 -1.49 1.63
CA LEU A 68 16.25 -0.47 2.72
C LEU A 68 15.83 0.94 2.25
N CYS A 69 15.07 1.06 1.16
CA CYS A 69 14.62 2.38 0.68
C CYS A 69 13.18 2.71 1.12
N ASN A 70 12.96 3.94 1.56
CA ASN A 70 11.62 4.50 1.84
C ASN A 70 11.05 5.30 0.65
N CYS A 71 11.57 5.05 -0.56
CA CYS A 71 11.19 5.82 -1.75
C CYS A 71 9.70 5.70 -2.11
N MET A 72 9.02 4.65 -1.66
CA MET A 72 7.60 4.41 -1.91
C MET A 72 6.68 5.20 -0.97
N THR A 73 7.18 5.67 0.17
CA THR A 73 6.37 6.38 1.18
C THR A 73 5.72 7.64 0.62
N ARG A 74 6.39 8.37 -0.28
CA ARG A 74 5.83 9.55 -0.95
C ARG A 74 4.66 9.27 -1.88
N PHE A 75 4.48 8.02 -2.30
CA PHE A 75 3.38 7.58 -3.15
C PHE A 75 2.31 6.81 -2.37
N LYS A 76 2.43 6.75 -1.03
CA LYS A 76 1.49 6.02 -0.17
C LYS A 76 0.04 6.40 -0.47
N ASP A 77 -0.25 7.69 -0.54
CA ASP A 77 -1.62 8.18 -0.69
C ASP A 77 -2.20 7.87 -2.09
N GLU A 78 -1.37 7.98 -3.12
CA GLU A 78 -1.75 7.63 -4.51
C GLU A 78 -2.03 6.13 -4.65
N ILE A 79 -1.13 5.28 -4.13
CA ILE A 79 -1.29 3.83 -4.16
C ILE A 79 -2.50 3.42 -3.30
N SER A 80 -2.66 4.04 -2.13
CA SER A 80 -3.78 3.78 -1.23
C SER A 80 -5.13 4.09 -1.89
N SER A 81 -5.23 5.23 -2.57
CA SER A 81 -6.45 5.62 -3.28
C SER A 81 -6.83 4.60 -4.36
N GLN A 82 -5.85 4.17 -5.18
CA GLN A 82 -6.08 3.13 -6.20
C GLN A 82 -6.44 1.77 -5.57
N ALA A 83 -5.77 1.40 -4.48
CA ALA A 83 -5.99 0.13 -3.78
C ALA A 83 -7.40 0.06 -3.17
N LEU A 84 -7.86 1.12 -2.51
CA LEU A 84 -9.20 1.19 -1.93
C LEU A 84 -10.29 1.18 -2.99
N GLN A 85 -10.07 1.82 -4.15
CA GLN A 85 -11.01 1.76 -5.28
C GLN A 85 -11.15 0.33 -5.84
N MET A 86 -10.10 -0.48 -5.81
CA MET A 86 -10.10 -1.85 -6.32
C MET A 86 -10.58 -2.89 -5.31
N ALA A 87 -10.02 -2.87 -4.09
CA ALA A 87 -10.27 -3.89 -3.06
C ALA A 87 -11.46 -3.55 -2.15
N GLY A 88 -11.88 -2.29 -2.11
CA GLY A 88 -12.87 -1.80 -1.16
C GLY A 88 -12.35 -1.71 0.28
N THR A 89 -13.27 -1.48 1.21
CA THR A 89 -13.03 -1.53 2.65
C THR A 89 -13.72 -2.74 3.26
N PRO A 90 -13.04 -3.51 4.12
CA PRO A 90 -13.68 -4.60 4.86
C PRO A 90 -14.61 -4.10 5.97
#